data_AF-A0A6P4DVY0-F1
#
_entry.id   AF-A0A6P4DVY0-F1
#
_cell.length_a   1.000
_cell.length_b   1.000
_cell.length_c   1.000
_cell.angle_alpha   90.00
_cell.angle_beta   90.00
_cell.angle_gamma   90.00
#
_symmetry.space_group_name_H-M   'P 1'
#
loop_
_entity.id
_entity.type
_entity.pdbx_description
1 polymer ?
#
loop_
_entity_poly.entity_id
_entity_poly.type
_entity_poly.pdbx_seq_one_letter_code
_entity_poly.pdbx_strand_id
1 'polypeptide(L)'
;VRRDNACKCREGYSLEPVSGKYCQPDCKPGCSFGRCVAPNKCACLEGYRPAADGSCEPVCDSCENGRCTAPGHCTCNEGYLKLQGRCEPICSTPCKNGRCISPDTCECTSGFEWDRKKSECLPKCDLPCLNGVCVGNNQCECKTGYVKDDHQGNICQPHCSQGCPNGFCSAPNFCICRPGFIKS
;
A
#
# COMPACT_ATOMS: atom_id res chain seq x y z
N VAL A 1 -54.94 34.06 -38.41
CA VAL A 1 -53.81 33.76 -39.33
C VAL A 1 -52.87 32.81 -38.61
N ARG A 2 -52.88 31.53 -39.00
CA ARG A 2 -52.06 30.50 -38.37
C ARG A 2 -50.58 30.78 -38.66
N ARG A 3 -49.71 30.70 -37.64
CA ARG A 3 -48.25 30.77 -37.82
C ARG A 3 -47.75 29.44 -38.40
N ASP A 4 -48.13 29.11 -39.63
CA ASP A 4 -47.85 27.79 -40.24
C ASP A 4 -46.54 27.74 -41.05
N ASN A 5 -45.76 28.82 -41.10
CA ASN A 5 -44.46 28.88 -41.81
C ASN A 5 -43.23 28.96 -40.89
N ALA A 6 -43.36 28.68 -39.59
CA ALA A 6 -42.22 28.70 -38.67
C ALA A 6 -41.57 27.32 -38.56
N CYS A 7 -40.29 27.22 -38.95
CA CYS A 7 -39.49 26.02 -38.73
C CYS A 7 -39.23 25.85 -37.22
N LYS A 8 -39.45 24.64 -36.70
CA LYS A 8 -39.15 24.28 -35.30
C LYS A 8 -37.93 23.35 -35.25
N CYS A 9 -37.14 23.48 -34.19
CA CYS A 9 -36.05 22.55 -33.94
C CYS A 9 -36.58 21.14 -33.65
N ARG A 10 -35.78 20.13 -33.99
CA ARG A 10 -36.08 18.72 -33.67
C ARG A 10 -35.95 18.48 -32.17
N GLU A 11 -36.52 17.38 -31.69
CA GLU A 11 -36.37 16.95 -30.30
C GLU A 11 -34.88 16.84 -29.92
N GLY A 12 -34.52 17.41 -28.77
CA GLY A 12 -33.13 17.49 -28.30
C GLY A 12 -32.30 18.60 -28.94
N TYR A 13 -32.92 19.54 -29.65
CA TYR A 13 -32.26 20.75 -30.16
C TYR A 13 -33.04 22.00 -29.75
N SER A 14 -32.31 23.04 -29.36
CA SER A 14 -32.86 24.36 -29.03
C SER A 14 -32.36 25.44 -29.99
N LEU A 15 -33.16 26.48 -30.20
CA LEU A 15 -32.73 27.63 -31.00
C LEU A 15 -31.53 28.33 -30.33
N GLU A 16 -30.53 28.68 -31.12
CA GLU A 16 -29.37 29.45 -30.66
C GLU A 16 -29.84 30.78 -30.03
N PRO A 17 -29.40 31.12 -28.80
CA PRO A 17 -29.88 32.29 -28.07
C PRO A 17 -29.53 33.63 -28.74
N VAL A 18 -28.43 33.68 -29.51
CA VAL A 18 -27.88 34.93 -30.04
C VAL A 18 -28.53 35.32 -31.35
N SER A 19 -28.44 34.46 -32.37
CA SER A 19 -28.96 34.80 -33.70
C SER A 19 -30.39 34.28 -33.94
N GLY A 20 -30.81 33.25 -33.21
CA GLY A 20 -32.07 32.56 -33.48
C GLY A 20 -32.14 31.92 -34.87
N LYS A 21 -31.01 31.70 -35.55
CA LYS A 21 -30.97 31.15 -36.92
C LYS A 21 -30.69 29.66 -36.96
N TYR A 22 -30.03 29.12 -35.94
CA TYR A 22 -29.55 27.75 -35.92
C TYR A 22 -30.18 26.97 -34.76
N CYS A 23 -30.47 25.69 -34.99
CA CYS A 23 -30.83 24.75 -33.94
C CYS A 23 -29.55 24.09 -33.41
N GLN A 24 -29.21 24.37 -32.15
CA GLN A 24 -28.07 23.79 -31.45
C GLN A 24 -28.52 22.55 -30.67
N PRO A 25 -27.69 21.49 -30.59
CA PRO A 25 -28.03 20.30 -29.81
C PRO A 25 -28.05 20.60 -28.31
N ASP A 26 -29.00 19.98 -27.61
CA ASP A 26 -29.11 20.06 -26.16
C ASP A 26 -28.32 18.93 -25.51
N CYS A 27 -27.39 19.29 -24.63
CA CYS A 27 -26.66 18.35 -23.77
C CYS A 27 -26.92 18.72 -22.31
N LYS A 28 -27.49 17.81 -21.51
CA LYS A 28 -27.74 18.03 -20.06
C LYS A 28 -27.03 16.94 -19.24
N PRO A 29 -26.17 17.29 -18.25
CA PRO A 29 -25.92 18.63 -17.69
C PRO A 29 -25.04 19.55 -18.56
N GLY A 30 -24.43 19.04 -19.62
CA GLY A 30 -23.56 19.79 -20.53
C GLY A 30 -22.28 19.01 -20.85
N CYS A 31 -21.50 19.50 -21.82
CA CYS A 31 -20.24 18.89 -22.21
C CYS A 31 -19.05 19.58 -21.51
N SER A 32 -18.77 19.21 -20.26
CA SER A 32 -17.54 19.64 -19.60
C SER A 32 -16.33 19.11 -20.37
N PHE A 33 -15.37 19.97 -20.71
CA PHE A 33 -14.18 19.63 -21.52
C PHE A 33 -14.50 19.01 -22.89
N GLY A 34 -15.60 19.45 -23.50
CA GLY A 34 -16.01 19.01 -24.84
C GLY A 34 -16.98 19.99 -25.49
N ARG A 35 -17.44 19.63 -26.70
CA ARG A 35 -18.45 20.37 -27.47
C ARG A 35 -19.66 19.48 -27.74
N CYS A 36 -20.87 19.99 -27.55
CA CYS A 36 -22.09 19.27 -27.88
C CYS A 36 -22.21 19.16 -29.41
N VAL A 37 -22.27 17.93 -29.95
CA VAL A 37 -22.32 17.67 -31.39
C VAL A 37 -23.62 16.99 -31.83
N ALA A 38 -24.36 16.40 -30.89
CA ALA A 38 -25.71 15.87 -31.07
C ALA A 38 -26.43 15.84 -29.70
N PRO A 39 -27.75 15.60 -29.62
CA PRO A 39 -28.47 15.55 -28.36
C PRO A 39 -27.80 14.58 -27.37
N ASN A 40 -27.42 15.09 -26.21
CA ASN A 40 -26.67 14.37 -25.16
C ASN A 40 -25.39 13.65 -25.65
N LYS A 41 -24.75 14.14 -26.72
CA LYS A 41 -23.49 13.58 -27.25
C LYS A 41 -22.40 14.66 -27.34
N CYS A 42 -21.32 14.44 -26.60
CA CYS A 42 -20.16 15.33 -26.57
C CYS A 42 -19.03 14.85 -27.48
N ALA A 43 -18.40 15.77 -28.19
CA ALA A 43 -17.08 15.60 -28.80
C ALA A 43 -16.03 16.17 -27.84
N CYS A 44 -15.17 15.32 -27.30
CA CYS A 44 -14.21 15.69 -26.26
C CYS A 44 -13.01 16.48 -26.82
N LEU A 45 -12.44 17.35 -25.98
CA LEU A 45 -11.21 18.06 -26.29
C LEU A 45 -10.01 17.12 -26.31
N GLU A 46 -8.89 17.59 -26.85
CA GLU A 46 -7.64 16.83 -26.86
C GLU A 46 -7.20 16.46 -25.42
N GLY A 47 -6.81 15.20 -25.24
CA GLY A 47 -6.49 14.66 -23.91
C GLY A 47 -7.71 14.28 -23.06
N TYR A 48 -8.93 14.35 -23.60
CA TYR A 48 -10.16 13.88 -22.95
C TYR A 48 -10.85 12.80 -23.79
N ARG A 49 -11.56 11.89 -23.14
CA ARG A 49 -12.33 10.82 -23.79
C ARG A 49 -13.78 10.77 -23.29
N PRO A 50 -14.71 10.20 -24.08
CA PRO A 50 -16.09 10.03 -23.63
C PRO A 50 -16.17 9.11 -22.41
N ALA A 51 -16.87 9.57 -21.37
CA ALA A 51 -17.24 8.80 -20.19
C ALA A 51 -18.58 8.07 -20.40
N ALA A 52 -18.93 7.17 -19.47
CA ALA A 52 -20.15 6.36 -19.56
C ALA A 52 -21.46 7.18 -19.54
N ASP A 53 -21.44 8.37 -18.93
CA ASP A 53 -22.56 9.30 -18.85
C ASP A 53 -22.65 10.26 -20.07
N GLY A 54 -21.77 10.09 -21.06
CA GLY A 54 -21.70 10.95 -22.24
C GLY A 54 -20.92 12.25 -22.03
N SER A 55 -20.38 12.49 -20.82
CA SER A 55 -19.44 13.60 -20.55
C SER A 55 -18.02 13.27 -21.04
N CYS A 56 -17.08 14.19 -20.83
CA CYS A 56 -15.68 13.99 -21.19
C CYS A 56 -14.81 13.91 -19.94
N GLU A 57 -14.08 12.82 -19.79
CA GLU A 57 -13.12 12.60 -18.70
C GLU A 57 -11.67 12.74 -19.20
N PRO A 58 -10.75 13.25 -18.37
CA PRO A 58 -9.35 13.40 -18.76
C PRO A 58 -8.67 12.03 -18.94
N VAL A 59 -7.72 11.98 -19.86
CA VAL A 59 -6.89 10.80 -20.15
C VAL A 59 -5.55 10.93 -19.44
N CYS A 60 -5.18 9.89 -18.69
CA CYS A 60 -3.88 9.78 -18.01
C CYS A 60 -3.30 8.39 -18.27
N ASP A 61 -1.98 8.29 -18.42
CA ASP A 61 -1.28 7.02 -18.72
C ASP A 61 -1.29 6.06 -17.52
N SER A 62 -1.06 6.58 -16.30
CA SER A 62 -1.16 5.81 -15.05
C SER A 62 -1.35 6.77 -13.86
N CYS A 63 -2.46 6.58 -13.12
CA CYS A 63 -2.73 7.27 -11.85
C CYS A 63 -3.01 6.26 -10.74
N GLU A 64 -2.17 5.23 -10.60
CA GLU A 64 -2.27 4.30 -9.46
C GLU A 64 -2.28 5.09 -8.15
N ASN A 65 -3.21 4.78 -7.24
CA ASN A 65 -3.39 5.48 -5.97
C ASN A 65 -3.66 7.00 -6.10
N GLY A 66 -4.26 7.42 -7.23
CA GLY A 66 -4.69 8.79 -7.44
C GLY A 66 -5.89 8.89 -8.37
N ARG A 67 -6.27 10.14 -8.66
CA ARG A 67 -7.33 10.49 -9.60
C ARG A 67 -6.76 11.34 -10.74
N CYS A 68 -7.13 10.99 -11.97
CA CYS A 68 -6.87 11.84 -13.13
C CYS A 68 -7.78 13.08 -13.05
N THR A 69 -7.19 14.25 -12.84
CA THR A 69 -7.93 15.52 -12.68
C THR A 69 -7.77 16.45 -13.88
N ALA A 70 -6.72 16.26 -14.67
CA ALA A 70 -6.53 16.87 -15.99
C ALA A 70 -5.70 15.92 -16.89
N PRO A 71 -5.64 16.13 -18.22
CA PRO A 71 -4.87 15.30 -19.11
C PRO A 71 -3.40 15.19 -18.65
N GLY A 72 -2.93 13.97 -18.45
CA GLY A 72 -1.57 13.70 -17.92
C GLY A 72 -1.32 14.15 -16.48
N HIS A 73 -2.33 14.66 -15.75
CA HIS A 73 -2.18 15.16 -14.38
C HIS A 73 -2.99 14.30 -13.39
N CYS A 74 -2.25 13.55 -12.57
CA CYS A 74 -2.80 12.83 -11.43
C CYS A 74 -2.70 13.64 -10.14
N THR A 75 -3.79 13.70 -9.40
CA THR A 75 -3.86 14.12 -8.00
C THR A 75 -3.86 12.87 -7.12
N CYS A 76 -2.92 12.74 -6.19
CA CYS A 76 -2.81 11.55 -5.34
C CYS A 76 -3.94 11.47 -4.31
N ASN A 77 -4.32 10.25 -3.96
CA ASN A 77 -5.31 10.01 -2.91
C ASN A 77 -4.75 10.39 -1.54
N GLU A 78 -5.63 10.50 -0.54
CA GLU A 78 -5.21 10.74 0.84
C GLU A 78 -4.25 9.63 1.33
N GLY A 79 -3.18 10.03 2.03
CA GLY A 79 -2.11 9.12 2.44
C GLY A 79 -1.11 8.77 1.35
N TYR A 80 -1.18 9.41 0.17
CA TYR A 80 -0.21 9.24 -0.92
C TYR A 80 0.39 10.59 -1.34
N LEU A 81 1.65 10.54 -1.78
CA LEU A 81 2.45 11.69 -2.19
C LEU A 81 2.96 11.44 -3.62
N LYS A 82 2.94 12.49 -4.45
CA LYS A 82 3.49 12.41 -5.81
C LYS A 82 5.02 12.41 -5.79
N LEU A 83 5.64 11.26 -6.06
CA LEU A 83 7.08 11.10 -6.23
C LEU A 83 7.38 10.56 -7.62
N GLN A 84 8.27 11.23 -8.36
CA GLN A 84 8.68 10.83 -9.73
C GLN A 84 7.50 10.57 -10.68
N GLY A 85 6.40 11.30 -10.52
CA GLY A 85 5.20 11.16 -11.36
C GLY A 85 4.22 10.07 -10.91
N ARG A 86 4.55 9.28 -9.88
CA ARG A 86 3.69 8.24 -9.30
C ARG A 86 3.18 8.67 -7.92
N CYS A 87 2.04 8.13 -7.50
CA CYS A 87 1.52 8.34 -6.15
C CYS A 87 2.02 7.23 -5.24
N GLU A 88 3.03 7.57 -4.45
CA GLU A 88 3.69 6.67 -3.51
C GLU A 88 3.04 6.79 -2.11
N PRO A 89 2.88 5.68 -1.37
CA PRO A 89 2.24 5.70 -0.06
C PRO A 89 3.09 6.42 0.99
N ILE A 90 2.41 7.07 1.94
CA ILE A 90 3.02 7.74 3.08
C ILE A 90 2.94 6.83 4.29
N CYS A 91 4.08 6.54 4.91
CA CYS A 91 4.15 5.87 6.20
C CYS A 91 4.68 6.88 7.23
N SER A 92 3.88 7.19 8.25
CA SER A 92 4.19 8.15 9.31
C SER A 92 5.43 7.73 10.10
N THR A 93 5.57 6.42 10.31
CA THR A 93 6.78 5.79 10.84
C THR A 93 7.51 5.09 9.69
N PRO A 94 8.82 5.33 9.49
CA PRO A 94 9.58 4.64 8.46
C PRO A 94 9.53 3.12 8.64
N CYS A 95 9.24 2.39 7.56
CA CYS A 95 9.23 0.92 7.55
C CYS A 95 10.65 0.35 7.73
N LYS A 96 11.07 0.13 8.98
CA LYS A 96 12.32 -0.60 9.25
C LYS A 96 12.15 -2.07 8.88
N ASN A 97 13.12 -2.65 8.15
CA ASN A 97 13.05 -4.03 7.63
C ASN A 97 11.83 -4.30 6.74
N GLY A 98 11.44 -3.32 5.93
CA GLY A 98 10.35 -3.45 4.96
C GLY A 98 10.25 -2.25 4.02
N ARG A 99 9.19 -2.20 3.21
CA ARG A 99 8.82 -1.03 2.39
C ARG A 99 7.38 -0.62 2.64
N CYS A 100 7.09 0.67 2.49
CA CYS A 100 5.73 1.18 2.56
C CYS A 100 4.96 0.73 1.31
N ILE A 101 3.82 0.05 1.48
CA ILE A 101 3.00 -0.46 0.36
C ILE A 101 1.61 0.17 0.30
N SER A 102 1.13 0.72 1.41
CA SER A 102 -0.07 1.54 1.52
C SER A 102 0.09 2.48 2.71
N PRO A 103 -0.80 3.47 2.90
CA PRO A 103 -0.69 4.41 4.00
C PRO A 103 -0.53 3.67 5.33
N ASP A 104 0.53 4.02 6.05
CA ASP A 104 0.92 3.44 7.34
C ASP A 104 0.98 1.90 7.39
N THR A 105 1.24 1.24 6.25
CA THR A 105 1.33 -0.23 6.15
C THR A 105 2.61 -0.63 5.43
N CYS A 106 3.41 -1.46 6.10
CA CYS A 106 4.66 -1.96 5.57
C CYS A 106 4.53 -3.40 5.09
N GLU A 107 5.09 -3.68 3.92
CA GLU A 107 5.47 -5.04 3.52
C GLU A 107 6.85 -5.33 4.10
N CYS A 108 6.92 -6.35 4.94
CA CYS A 108 8.16 -6.70 5.63
C CYS A 108 9.07 -7.57 4.77
N THR A 109 10.38 -7.38 4.93
CA THR A 109 11.41 -8.23 4.32
C THR A 109 11.31 -9.66 4.85
N SER A 110 11.80 -10.64 4.10
CA SER A 110 11.87 -12.04 4.51
C SER A 110 12.47 -12.19 5.92
N GLY A 111 11.79 -13.00 6.75
CA GLY A 111 12.16 -13.21 8.14
C GLY A 111 11.56 -12.20 9.13
N PHE A 112 10.72 -11.27 8.66
CA PHE A 112 9.97 -10.33 9.49
C PHE A 112 8.48 -10.41 9.19
N GLU A 113 7.66 -9.97 10.14
CA GLU A 113 6.20 -9.95 10.06
C GLU A 113 5.64 -8.62 10.55
N TRP A 114 4.60 -8.14 9.86
CA TRP A 114 3.99 -6.86 10.16
C TRP A 114 3.17 -6.91 11.45
N ASP A 115 3.58 -6.13 12.46
CA ASP A 115 2.83 -5.92 13.69
C ASP A 115 2.01 -4.63 13.59
N ARG A 116 0.69 -4.78 13.44
CA ARG A 116 -0.26 -3.64 13.34
C ARG A 116 -0.34 -2.78 14.59
N LYS A 117 0.00 -3.28 15.78
CA LYS A 117 -0.10 -2.52 17.03
C LYS A 117 1.10 -1.62 17.22
N LYS A 118 2.27 -2.11 16.82
CA LYS A 118 3.52 -1.35 16.87
C LYS A 118 3.78 -0.57 15.58
N SER A 119 3.05 -0.87 14.51
CA SER A 119 3.30 -0.34 13.16
C SER A 119 4.74 -0.59 12.72
N GLU A 120 5.25 -1.79 13.00
CA GLU A 120 6.64 -2.18 12.75
C GLU A 120 6.74 -3.62 12.23
N CYS A 121 7.77 -3.88 11.42
CA CYS A 121 8.15 -5.23 11.01
C CYS A 121 8.99 -5.88 12.11
N LEU A 122 8.42 -6.87 12.80
CA LEU A 122 9.08 -7.59 13.87
C LEU A 122 9.72 -8.89 13.36
N PRO A 123 10.86 -9.33 13.93
CA PRO A 123 11.47 -10.60 13.55
C PRO A 123 10.51 -11.77 13.72
N LYS A 124 10.44 -12.64 12.72
CA LYS A 124 9.64 -13.87 12.72
C LYS A 124 10.55 -15.09 12.78
N CYS A 125 10.25 -15.96 13.73
CA CYS A 125 10.81 -17.30 13.83
C CYS A 125 9.66 -18.30 14.00
N ASP A 126 9.71 -19.41 13.28
CA ASP A 126 8.68 -20.46 13.32
C ASP A 126 8.64 -21.15 14.68
N LEU A 127 9.82 -21.34 15.28
CA LEU A 127 9.99 -21.81 16.64
C LEU A 127 10.53 -20.68 17.53
N PRO A 128 10.06 -20.57 18.78
CA PRO A 128 10.58 -19.59 19.71
C PRO A 128 12.04 -19.89 20.09
N CYS A 129 12.81 -18.82 20.30
CA CYS A 129 14.19 -18.90 20.75
C CYS A 129 14.26 -19.16 22.26
N LEU A 130 14.65 -20.38 22.66
CA LEU A 130 14.87 -20.70 24.07
C LEU A 130 16.19 -20.08 24.55
N ASN A 131 16.15 -19.26 25.61
CA ASN A 131 17.29 -18.48 26.13
C ASN A 131 17.95 -17.55 25.10
N GLY A 132 17.19 -17.13 24.09
CA GLY A 132 17.64 -16.20 23.06
C GLY A 132 16.58 -15.17 22.71
N VAL A 133 16.87 -14.39 21.67
CA VAL A 133 15.96 -13.43 21.02
C VAL A 133 15.91 -13.77 19.54
N CYS A 134 14.71 -13.78 18.96
CA CYS A 134 14.55 -13.98 17.51
C CYS A 134 15.05 -12.73 16.77
N VAL A 135 15.96 -12.93 15.83
CA VAL A 135 16.48 -11.85 14.95
C VAL A 135 16.00 -12.00 13.50
N GLY A 136 15.11 -12.97 13.25
CA GLY A 136 14.46 -13.22 11.98
C GLY A 136 15.09 -14.39 11.23
N ASN A 137 14.42 -14.85 10.17
CA ASN A 137 14.88 -15.97 9.33
C ASN A 137 15.23 -17.23 10.14
N ASN A 138 14.44 -17.53 11.19
CA ASN A 138 14.68 -18.66 12.10
C ASN A 138 16.05 -18.63 12.80
N GLN A 139 16.65 -17.45 12.96
CA GLN A 139 17.90 -17.25 13.69
C GLN A 139 17.64 -16.67 15.08
N CYS A 140 18.33 -17.24 16.06
CA CYS A 140 18.30 -16.81 17.44
C CYS A 140 19.64 -16.20 17.83
N GLU A 141 19.59 -14.99 18.38
CA GLU A 141 20.71 -14.40 19.09
C GLU A 141 20.63 -14.84 20.56
N CYS A 142 21.66 -15.56 21.01
CA CYS A 142 21.68 -16.11 22.37
C CYS A 142 21.93 -15.03 23.42
N LYS A 143 21.23 -15.13 24.54
CA LYS A 143 21.46 -14.24 25.68
C LYS A 143 22.86 -14.46 26.25
N THR A 144 23.39 -13.46 26.96
CA THR A 144 24.70 -13.53 27.60
C THR A 144 24.87 -14.80 28.44
N GLY A 145 25.96 -15.53 28.21
CA GLY A 145 26.26 -16.78 28.91
C GLY A 145 25.59 -18.02 28.31
N TYR A 146 24.86 -17.88 27.21
CA TYR A 146 24.34 -18.99 26.42
C TYR A 146 25.01 -19.01 25.04
N VAL A 147 25.11 -20.19 24.46
CA VAL A 147 25.66 -20.42 23.12
C VAL A 147 24.65 -21.23 22.29
N LYS A 148 24.73 -21.14 20.97
CA LYS A 148 23.82 -21.85 20.08
C LYS A 148 23.98 -23.36 20.27
N ASP A 149 22.87 -24.08 20.29
CA ASP A 149 22.88 -25.54 20.28
C ASP A 149 23.27 -26.07 18.88
N ASP A 150 24.06 -27.14 18.84
CA ASP A 150 24.59 -27.70 17.59
C ASP A 150 23.54 -28.45 16.76
N HIS A 151 22.45 -28.91 17.39
CA HIS A 151 21.41 -29.71 16.77
C HIS A 151 20.12 -28.91 16.55
N GLN A 152 19.81 -27.97 17.44
CA GLN A 152 18.56 -27.21 17.44
C GLN A 152 18.85 -25.71 17.38
N GLY A 153 18.77 -25.13 16.18
CA GLY A 153 19.12 -23.73 15.95
C GLY A 153 18.27 -22.70 16.72
N ASN A 154 17.13 -23.10 17.27
CA ASN A 154 16.26 -22.29 18.12
C ASN A 154 16.58 -22.40 19.63
N ILE A 155 17.54 -23.24 20.02
CA ILE A 155 17.95 -23.41 21.42
C ILE A 155 19.30 -22.75 21.64
N CYS A 156 19.35 -21.91 22.68
CA CYS A 156 20.59 -21.42 23.25
C CYS A 156 20.86 -22.19 24.55
N GLN A 157 21.87 -23.05 24.52
CA GLN A 157 22.30 -23.86 25.65
C GLN A 157 23.21 -23.05 26.59
N PRO A 158 23.14 -23.27 27.91
CA PRO A 158 23.98 -22.55 28.86
C PRO A 158 25.46 -22.90 28.64
N HIS A 159 26.32 -21.89 28.67
CA HIS A 159 27.76 -22.05 28.54
C HIS A 159 28.43 -22.06 29.92
N CYS A 160 29.22 -23.10 30.18
CA CYS A 160 30.05 -23.22 31.37
C CYS A 160 31.52 -23.25 30.92
N SER A 161 32.27 -22.16 31.13
CA SER A 161 33.63 -21.99 30.56
C SER A 161 34.64 -23.04 31.03
N GLN A 162 34.48 -23.56 32.25
CA GLN A 162 35.31 -24.62 32.81
C GLN A 162 34.69 -26.02 32.64
N GLY A 163 33.56 -26.12 31.92
CA GLY A 163 32.74 -27.32 31.87
C GLY A 163 32.08 -27.65 33.22
N CYS A 164 31.40 -28.80 33.27
CA CYS A 164 30.81 -29.36 34.48
C CYS A 164 31.26 -30.81 34.69
N PRO A 165 32.46 -31.06 35.24
CA PRO A 165 32.91 -32.41 35.55
C PRO A 165 31.90 -33.12 36.46
N ASN A 166 31.48 -34.34 36.10
CA ASN A 166 30.47 -35.12 36.83
C ASN A 166 29.13 -34.41 37.06
N GLY A 167 28.80 -33.42 36.22
CA GLY A 167 27.56 -32.65 36.28
C GLY A 167 27.00 -32.34 34.91
N PHE A 168 26.01 -31.45 34.87
CA PHE A 168 25.50 -30.82 33.67
C PHE A 168 25.35 -29.31 33.89
N CYS A 169 25.57 -28.53 32.85
CA CYS A 169 25.41 -27.08 32.87
C CYS A 169 23.90 -26.77 32.79
N SER A 170 23.32 -26.24 33.86
CA SER A 170 21.87 -25.96 33.90
C SER A 170 21.55 -24.48 33.71
N ALA A 171 22.53 -23.61 33.94
CA ALA A 171 22.50 -22.17 33.66
C ALA A 171 23.94 -21.68 33.40
N PRO A 172 24.15 -20.47 32.88
CA PRO A 172 25.49 -19.98 32.58
C PRO A 172 26.44 -20.08 33.78
N ASN A 173 27.54 -20.80 33.60
CA ASN A 173 28.53 -21.11 34.66
C ASN A 173 27.93 -21.75 35.93
N PHE A 174 26.77 -22.41 35.85
CA PHE A 174 26.15 -23.08 36.98
C PHE A 174 25.94 -24.58 36.68
N CYS A 175 26.66 -25.41 37.42
CA CYS A 175 26.59 -26.86 37.30
C CYS A 175 25.64 -27.48 38.33
N ILE A 176 24.88 -28.48 37.89
CA ILE A 176 24.16 -29.41 38.76
C ILE A 176 24.91 -30.75 38.73
N CYS A 177 25.19 -31.28 39.92
CA CYS A 177 25.88 -32.54 40.09
C CYS A 177 25.01 -33.71 39.62
N ARG A 178 25.62 -34.72 38.98
CA ARG A 178 24.94 -35.99 38.73
C ARG A 178 24.61 -36.69 40.06
N PRO A 179 23.62 -37.59 40.10
CA PRO A 179 23.33 -38.38 41.29
C PRO A 179 24.59 -39.03 41.88
N GLY A 180 24.78 -38.90 43.19
CA GLY A 180 25.97 -39.40 43.90
C GLY A 180 27.14 -38.42 44.02
N PHE A 181 27.08 -37.24 43.38
CA PHE A 181 28.08 -36.18 43.50
C PHE A 181 27.54 -34.99 44.30
N ILE A 182 28.39 -34.36 45.11
CA ILE A 182 28.07 -33.14 45.86
C ILE A 182 28.96 -31.97 45.42
N LYS A 183 28.48 -30.73 45.60
CA LYS A 183 29.30 -29.53 45.43
C LYS A 183 30.28 -29.44 46.60
N SER A 184 31.56 -29.31 46.29
CA SER A 184 32.63 -29.00 47.24
C SER A 184 32.85 -27.50 47.33
#